data_AF-A0A6A0HJ68-F1
#
_entry.id   AF-A0A6A0HJ68-F1
#
_cell.length_a   1.000
_cell.length_b   1.000
_cell.length_c   1.000
_cell.angle_alpha   90.00
_cell.angle_beta   90.00
_cell.angle_gamma   90.00
#
_symmetry.space_group_name_H-M   'P 1'
#
loop_
_entity.id
_entity.type
_entity.pdbx_description
1 polymer ?
#
loop_
_entity_poly.entity_id
_entity_poly.type
_entity_poly.pdbx_seq_one_letter_code
_entity_poly.pdbx_strand_id
1 'polypeptide(L)'
;MDAKTITVVGTYIDLGKIRLASGKILAWDDLDPPHGPPEIPYGAKAELTIVLDAPDYLHGVEGAIWATYDRYQAEIVQGALQSQKTACELRESYLNGFRLYVLLVRDPTKSDAAIDFVWRDPGGLGLQPDWRYPAGAVNESFLRWTKG
;
A
#
# COMPACT_ATOMS: atom_id res chain seq x y z
N MET A 1 7.84 11.90 -15.87
CA MET A 1 7.62 10.79 -14.92
C MET A 1 7.14 11.44 -13.65
N ASP A 2 5.85 11.30 -13.35
CA ASP A 2 5.20 12.04 -12.26
C ASP A 2 5.40 11.30 -10.95
N ALA A 3 6.55 11.48 -10.30
CA ALA A 3 6.76 10.89 -8.98
C ALA A 3 5.93 11.63 -7.92
N LYS A 4 5.32 10.88 -6.99
CA LYS A 4 4.69 11.48 -5.82
C LYS A 4 5.74 11.63 -4.72
N THR A 5 6.05 12.87 -4.37
CA THR A 5 7.04 13.19 -3.35
C THR A 5 6.37 13.63 -2.06
N ILE A 6 6.80 13.05 -0.95
CA ILE A 6 6.42 13.46 0.40
C ILE A 6 7.68 13.93 1.12
N THR A 7 7.73 15.20 1.49
CA THR A 7 8.84 15.76 2.26
C THR A 7 8.38 16.04 3.69
N VAL A 8 9.11 15.51 4.66
CA VAL A 8 8.89 15.78 6.08
C VAL A 8 10.16 16.35 6.70
N VAL A 9 9.97 17.39 7.52
CA VAL A 9 11.07 18.05 8.22
C VAL A 9 11.05 17.64 9.69
N GLY A 10 12.23 17.45 10.24
CA GLY A 10 12.45 17.14 11.63
C GLY A 10 13.74 17.73 12.17
N THR A 11 14.03 17.36 13.40
CA THR A 11 15.23 17.76 14.12
C THR A 11 15.95 16.51 14.59
N TYR A 12 17.27 16.46 14.37
CA TYR A 12 18.11 15.44 14.96
C TYR A 12 18.24 15.69 16.47
N ILE A 13 17.81 14.73 17.29
CA ILE A 13 17.67 14.92 18.74
C ILE A 13 18.59 14.01 19.57
N ASP A 14 19.17 12.97 18.99
CA ASP A 14 20.05 12.03 19.71
C ASP A 14 20.67 11.05 18.72
N LEU A 15 21.58 10.18 19.17
CA LEU A 15 22.16 9.03 18.47
C LEU A 15 21.20 8.37 17.46
N GLY A 16 21.27 8.81 16.20
CA GLY A 16 20.43 8.28 15.13
C GLY A 16 18.92 8.57 15.27
N LYS A 17 18.47 9.53 16.06
CA LYS A 17 17.04 9.81 16.25
C LYS A 17 16.64 11.14 15.63
N ILE A 18 15.64 11.09 14.76
CA ILE A 18 15.03 12.27 14.15
C ILE A 18 13.63 12.44 14.72
N ARG A 19 13.37 13.59 15.34
CA ARG A 19 12.03 13.99 15.75
C ARG A 19 11.36 14.77 14.63
N LEU A 20 10.31 14.21 14.05
CA LEU A 20 9.53 14.88 13.01
C LEU A 20 8.64 15.97 13.63
N ALA A 21 8.18 16.92 12.81
CA ALA A 21 7.22 17.95 13.24
C ALA A 21 5.91 17.37 13.82
N SER A 22 5.55 16.14 13.44
CA SER A 22 4.39 15.41 13.99
C SER A 22 4.60 14.87 15.42
N GLY A 23 5.80 15.03 15.99
CA GLY A 23 6.19 14.46 17.28
C GLY A 23 6.65 12.99 17.21
N LYS A 24 6.48 12.32 16.06
CA LYS A 24 7.00 10.96 15.84
C LYS A 24 8.53 10.96 15.85
N ILE A 25 9.10 9.89 16.40
CA ILE A 25 10.54 9.63 16.41
C ILE A 25 10.83 8.58 15.36
N LEU A 26 11.81 8.85 14.52
CA LEU A 26 12.30 7.95 13.49
C LEU A 26 13.74 7.59 13.85
N ALA A 27 14.02 6.29 13.99
CA ALA A 27 15.37 5.81 14.26
C ALA A 27 16.12 5.65 12.93
N TRP A 28 17.41 5.94 12.94
CA TRP A 28 18.26 5.86 11.76
C TRP A 28 18.41 4.43 11.30
N ASP A 29 18.44 3.49 12.24
CA ASP A 29 18.51 2.05 11.95
C ASP A 29 17.27 1.56 11.19
N ASP A 30 16.14 2.28 11.24
CA ASP A 30 14.96 1.98 10.42
C ASP A 30 15.09 2.51 8.98
N LEU A 31 16.02 3.43 8.71
CA LEU A 31 16.24 4.07 7.41
C LEU A 31 17.41 3.47 6.65
N ASP A 32 18.55 3.29 7.32
CA ASP A 32 19.79 2.82 6.72
C ASP A 32 20.59 1.91 7.68
N PRO A 33 20.04 0.72 8.02
CA PRO A 33 20.63 -0.18 9.01
C PRO A 33 22.09 -0.59 8.75
N PRO A 34 22.56 -0.80 7.51
CA PRO A 34 23.94 -1.22 7.26
C PRO A 34 25.01 -0.17 7.59
N HIS A 35 24.67 1.12 7.54
CA HIS A 35 25.65 2.21 7.63
C HIS A 35 25.69 2.90 9.00
N GLY A 36 24.70 2.64 9.86
CA GLY A 36 24.59 3.26 11.18
C GLY A 36 24.34 4.78 11.12
N PRO A 37 24.12 5.43 12.28
CA PRO A 37 23.77 6.83 12.32
C PRO A 37 24.96 7.74 11.98
N PRO A 38 24.73 8.84 11.23
CA PRO A 38 25.79 9.79 10.89
C PRO A 38 26.16 10.64 12.11
N GLU A 39 27.41 11.08 12.16
CA GLU A 39 27.89 12.04 13.15
C GLU A 39 27.43 13.46 12.77
N ILE A 40 26.24 13.83 13.24
CA ILE A 40 25.68 15.18 13.04
C ILE A 40 25.36 15.86 14.36
N PRO A 41 25.45 17.21 14.45
CA PRO A 41 25.17 17.93 15.68
C PRO A 41 23.73 17.77 16.17
N TYR A 42 23.56 17.75 17.49
CA TYR A 42 22.25 17.89 18.11
C TYR A 42 21.55 19.17 17.62
N GLY A 43 20.26 19.07 17.30
CA GLY A 43 19.47 20.18 16.81
C GLY A 43 19.57 20.42 15.30
N ALA A 44 20.40 19.65 14.58
CA ALA A 44 20.48 19.76 13.13
C ALA A 44 19.11 19.54 12.47
N LYS A 45 18.78 20.37 11.48
CA LYS A 45 17.60 20.16 10.63
C LYS A 45 17.80 18.87 9.84
N ALA A 46 16.85 17.97 9.92
CA ALA A 46 16.76 16.79 9.09
C ALA A 46 15.59 16.93 8.11
N GLU A 47 15.79 16.57 6.86
CA GLU A 47 14.76 16.56 5.84
C GLU A 47 14.71 15.17 5.23
N LEU A 48 13.56 14.49 5.36
CA LEU A 48 13.33 13.20 4.76
C LEU A 48 12.40 13.37 3.58
N THR A 49 12.81 12.81 2.45
CA THR A 49 12.03 12.82 1.21
C THR A 49 11.73 11.38 0.82
N ILE A 50 10.44 11.05 0.80
CA ILE A 50 9.95 9.78 0.27
C ILE A 50 9.50 10.03 -1.16
N VAL A 51 10.12 9.33 -2.10
CA VAL A 51 9.77 9.39 -3.52
C VAL A 51 9.07 8.09 -3.87
N LEU A 52 7.83 8.20 -4.35
CA LEU A 52 7.06 7.08 -4.87
C LEU A 52 7.00 7.22 -6.39
N ASP A 53 7.51 6.21 -7.10
CA ASP A 53 7.38 6.12 -8.54
C ASP A 53 5.89 6.06 -8.92
N ALA A 54 5.46 6.81 -9.95
CA ALA A 54 4.04 6.91 -10.31
C ALA A 54 3.45 5.55 -10.67
N PRO A 55 4.08 4.77 -11.57
CA PRO A 55 3.69 3.40 -11.84
C PRO A 55 3.50 2.57 -10.57
N ASP A 56 4.48 2.55 -9.67
CA ASP A 56 4.38 1.75 -8.44
C ASP A 56 3.29 2.26 -7.49
N TYR A 57 3.14 3.58 -7.39
CA TYR A 57 2.12 4.23 -6.57
C TYR A 57 0.69 3.99 -7.08
N LEU A 58 0.52 3.91 -8.41
CA LEU A 58 -0.80 3.78 -9.04
C LEU A 58 -1.21 2.33 -9.28
N HIS A 59 -0.25 1.45 -9.55
CA HIS A 59 -0.49 0.08 -10.02
C HIS A 59 0.10 -0.99 -9.09
N GLY A 60 0.83 -0.58 -8.06
CA GLY A 60 1.57 -1.49 -7.20
C GLY A 60 2.76 -2.14 -7.91
N VAL A 61 3.55 -2.87 -7.15
CA VAL A 61 4.66 -3.67 -7.67
C VAL A 61 4.17 -5.10 -7.92
N GLU A 62 4.73 -5.79 -8.92
CA GLU A 62 4.37 -7.18 -9.26
C GLU A 62 2.90 -7.41 -9.69
N GLY A 63 2.21 -6.36 -10.15
CA GLY A 63 0.82 -6.47 -10.61
C GLY A 63 -0.20 -6.67 -9.48
N ALA A 64 0.15 -6.28 -8.24
CA ALA A 64 -0.78 -6.29 -7.12
C ALA A 64 -1.87 -5.22 -7.28
N ILE A 65 -3.12 -5.64 -7.49
CA ILE A 65 -4.23 -4.73 -7.83
C ILE A 65 -5.22 -4.49 -6.69
N TRP A 66 -5.29 -5.40 -5.72
CA TRP A 66 -6.24 -5.34 -4.61
C TRP A 66 -5.81 -6.26 -3.47
N ALA A 67 -6.20 -5.93 -2.24
CA ALA A 67 -5.88 -6.74 -1.07
C ALA A 67 -6.97 -6.68 -0.01
N THR A 68 -7.14 -7.79 0.71
CA THR A 68 -8.07 -7.92 1.83
C THR A 68 -7.56 -8.85 2.92
N TYR A 69 -8.00 -8.66 4.16
CA TYR A 69 -7.80 -9.58 5.27
C TYR A 69 -8.75 -10.79 5.21
N ASP A 70 -9.81 -10.73 4.40
CA ASP A 70 -10.83 -11.76 4.29
C ASP A 70 -10.64 -12.64 3.04
N ARG A 71 -10.34 -13.93 3.27
CA ARG A 71 -10.12 -14.89 2.19
C ARG A 71 -11.32 -15.04 1.25
N TYR A 72 -12.53 -15.05 1.80
CA TYR A 72 -13.74 -15.26 1.03
C TYR A 72 -13.97 -14.09 0.06
N GLN A 73 -13.73 -12.86 0.52
CA GLN A 73 -13.78 -11.69 -0.35
C GLN A 73 -12.73 -11.79 -1.47
N ALA A 74 -11.51 -12.21 -1.12
CA ALA A 74 -10.45 -12.36 -2.09
C ALA A 74 -10.76 -13.39 -3.18
N GLU A 75 -11.32 -14.55 -2.80
CA GLU A 75 -11.74 -15.61 -3.72
C GLU A 75 -12.90 -15.14 -4.64
N ILE A 76 -13.86 -14.38 -4.12
CA ILE A 76 -14.94 -13.79 -4.93
C ILE A 76 -14.39 -12.82 -5.98
N VAL A 77 -13.54 -11.89 -5.56
CA VAL A 77 -12.97 -10.89 -6.47
C VAL A 77 -12.06 -11.58 -7.50
N GLN A 78 -11.33 -12.62 -7.10
CA GLN A 78 -10.56 -13.46 -8.03
C GLN A 78 -11.47 -14.10 -9.09
N GLY A 79 -12.57 -14.72 -8.68
CA GLY A 79 -13.53 -15.36 -9.59
C GLY A 79 -14.15 -14.36 -10.57
N ALA A 80 -14.49 -13.15 -10.09
CA ALA A 80 -14.99 -12.07 -10.93
C ALA A 80 -13.97 -11.67 -12.01
N LEU A 81 -12.70 -11.46 -11.65
CA LEU A 81 -11.63 -11.14 -12.60
C LEU A 81 -11.40 -12.25 -13.63
N GLN A 82 -11.42 -13.51 -13.18
CA GLN A 82 -11.27 -14.66 -14.07
C GLN A 82 -12.43 -14.76 -15.07
N SER A 83 -13.66 -14.45 -14.67
CA SER A 83 -14.82 -14.40 -15.58
C SER A 83 -14.67 -13.34 -16.67
N GLN A 84 -13.95 -12.25 -16.38
CA GLN A 84 -13.58 -11.19 -17.32
C GLN A 84 -12.34 -11.53 -18.16
N LYS A 85 -11.89 -12.79 -18.14
CA LYS A 85 -10.68 -13.27 -18.84
C LYS A 85 -9.40 -12.53 -18.40
N THR A 86 -9.35 -12.10 -17.15
CA THR A 86 -8.15 -11.56 -16.52
C THR A 86 -7.49 -12.65 -15.69
N ALA A 87 -6.29 -13.06 -16.10
CA ALA A 87 -5.52 -14.07 -15.37
C ALA A 87 -4.91 -13.45 -14.11
N CYS A 88 -5.39 -13.88 -12.96
CA CYS A 88 -4.93 -13.41 -11.66
C CYS A 88 -4.63 -14.56 -10.70
N GLU A 89 -3.72 -14.29 -9.77
CA GLU A 89 -3.38 -15.17 -8.67
C GLU A 89 -3.67 -14.52 -7.33
N LEU A 90 -3.98 -15.35 -6.35
CA LEU A 90 -4.13 -14.94 -4.97
C LEU A 90 -2.88 -15.34 -4.21
N ARG A 91 -2.20 -14.38 -3.59
CA ARG A 91 -1.01 -14.58 -2.78
C ARG A 91 -1.28 -14.21 -1.34
N GLU A 92 -0.84 -15.05 -0.42
CA GLU A 92 -0.83 -14.71 1.00
C GLU A 92 0.42 -13.87 1.33
N SER A 93 0.22 -12.79 2.08
CA SER A 93 1.26 -11.89 2.59
C SER A 93 0.93 -11.52 4.04
N TYR A 94 1.79 -10.72 4.67
CA TYR A 94 1.61 -10.26 6.04
C TYR A 94 1.86 -8.75 6.15
N LEU A 95 0.94 -8.05 6.83
CA LEU A 95 1.06 -6.64 7.16
C LEU A 95 0.82 -6.46 8.65
N ASN A 96 1.82 -5.94 9.38
CA ASN A 96 1.76 -5.75 10.84
C ASN A 96 1.35 -7.02 11.62
N GLY A 97 1.81 -8.20 11.16
CA GLY A 97 1.47 -9.49 11.76
C GLY A 97 0.08 -10.04 11.40
N PHE A 98 -0.73 -9.29 10.65
CA PHE A 98 -2.00 -9.76 10.12
C PHE A 98 -1.82 -10.38 8.75
N ARG A 99 -2.46 -11.54 8.53
CA ARG A 99 -2.47 -12.19 7.21
C ARG A 99 -3.28 -11.36 6.23
N LEU A 100 -2.70 -11.08 5.08
CA LEU A 100 -3.31 -10.33 3.98
C LEU A 100 -3.36 -11.20 2.74
N TYR A 101 -4.48 -11.19 2.03
CA TYR A 101 -4.66 -11.84 0.74
C TYR A 101 -4.57 -10.79 -0.36
N VAL A 102 -3.59 -10.94 -1.25
CA VAL A 102 -3.26 -9.99 -2.31
C VAL A 102 -3.60 -10.61 -3.66
N LEU A 103 -4.37 -9.88 -4.48
CA LEU A 103 -4.65 -10.24 -5.86
C LEU A 103 -3.60 -9.65 -6.78
N LEU A 104 -2.96 -10.53 -7.56
CA LEU A 104 -1.96 -10.14 -8.55
C LEU A 104 -2.45 -10.49 -9.95
N VAL A 105 -2.32 -9.55 -10.88
CA VAL A 105 -2.56 -9.79 -12.31
C VAL A 105 -1.24 -10.19 -12.95
N ARG A 106 -1.25 -11.32 -13.66
CA ARG A 106 -0.03 -11.88 -14.27
C ARG A 106 0.44 -11.12 -15.51
N ASP A 107 -0.49 -10.49 -16.19
CA ASP A 107 -0.25 -9.70 -17.40
C ASP A 107 -0.28 -8.20 -17.04
N PRO A 108 0.88 -7.53 -16.97
CA PRO A 108 0.95 -6.13 -16.59
C PRO A 108 0.07 -5.23 -17.45
N THR A 109 -0.14 -5.59 -18.73
CA THR A 109 -0.97 -4.81 -19.66
C THR A 109 -2.46 -4.82 -19.30
N LYS A 110 -2.89 -5.72 -18.43
CA LYS A 110 -4.27 -5.82 -17.92
C LYS A 110 -4.46 -5.25 -16.52
N SER A 111 -3.38 -4.81 -15.86
CA SER A 111 -3.44 -4.33 -14.48
C SER A 111 -4.42 -3.16 -14.33
N ASP A 112 -4.38 -2.20 -15.27
CA ASP A 112 -5.23 -1.01 -15.21
C ASP A 112 -6.71 -1.35 -15.36
N ALA A 113 -7.05 -2.15 -16.36
CA ALA A 113 -8.42 -2.60 -16.56
C ALA A 113 -8.93 -3.41 -15.36
N ALA A 114 -8.06 -4.19 -14.72
CA ALA A 114 -8.42 -4.96 -13.53
C ALA A 114 -8.59 -4.10 -12.28
N ILE A 115 -7.70 -3.12 -12.08
CA ILE A 115 -7.81 -2.07 -11.06
C ILE A 115 -9.13 -1.32 -11.27
N ASP A 116 -9.39 -0.84 -12.48
CA ASP A 116 -10.60 -0.08 -12.77
C ASP A 116 -11.84 -0.93 -12.49
N PHE A 117 -11.88 -2.16 -13.00
CA PHE A 117 -12.97 -3.09 -12.75
C PHE A 117 -13.20 -3.38 -11.26
N VAL A 118 -12.14 -3.52 -10.45
CA VAL A 118 -12.31 -3.85 -9.03
C VAL A 118 -12.76 -2.63 -8.23
N TRP A 119 -12.19 -1.44 -8.44
CA TRP A 119 -12.37 -0.33 -7.49
C TRP A 119 -12.57 1.08 -8.06
N ARG A 120 -12.22 1.36 -9.32
CA ARG A 120 -12.30 2.74 -9.87
C ARG A 120 -13.49 2.98 -10.79
N ASP A 121 -13.97 1.94 -11.49
CA ASP A 121 -15.07 2.03 -12.45
C ASP A 121 -16.44 1.83 -11.77
N PRO A 122 -17.39 2.78 -11.90
CA PRO A 122 -18.78 2.60 -11.47
C PRO A 122 -19.50 1.39 -12.10
N GLY A 123 -19.07 0.95 -13.29
CA GLY A 123 -19.57 -0.26 -13.95
C GLY A 123 -18.93 -1.57 -13.47
N GLY A 124 -17.91 -1.47 -12.62
CA GLY A 124 -17.20 -2.59 -12.02
C GLY A 124 -17.78 -3.03 -10.67
N LEU A 125 -16.94 -3.60 -9.81
CA LEU A 125 -17.33 -4.04 -8.46
C LEU A 125 -17.43 -2.88 -7.46
N GLY A 126 -16.70 -1.79 -7.68
CA GLY A 126 -16.70 -0.61 -6.80
C GLY A 126 -16.12 -0.88 -5.40
N LEU A 127 -15.25 -1.86 -5.27
CA LEU A 127 -14.70 -2.35 -3.99
C LEU A 127 -13.43 -1.61 -3.59
N GLN A 128 -13.48 -0.86 -2.50
CA GLN A 128 -12.29 -0.25 -1.93
C GLN A 128 -11.36 -1.33 -1.32
N PRO A 129 -10.03 -1.19 -1.45
CA PRO A 129 -9.07 -2.10 -0.81
C PRO A 129 -9.05 -1.93 0.72
N ASP A 130 -8.65 -2.98 1.45
CA ASP A 130 -8.76 -3.00 2.91
C ASP A 130 -7.91 -1.95 3.64
N TRP A 131 -6.83 -1.45 3.03
CA TRP A 131 -6.03 -0.36 3.60
C TRP A 131 -6.76 1.00 3.63
N ARG A 132 -7.97 1.10 3.07
CA ARG A 132 -8.87 2.26 3.25
C ARG A 132 -9.62 2.23 4.58
N TYR A 133 -9.60 1.09 5.28
CA TYR A 133 -10.33 0.87 6.52
C TYR A 133 -9.35 0.72 7.69
N PRO A 134 -9.77 1.03 8.94
CA PRO A 134 -8.98 0.70 10.12
C PRO A 134 -8.64 -0.79 10.17
N ALA A 135 -7.49 -1.13 10.76
CA ALA A 135 -7.11 -2.53 10.93
C ALA A 135 -8.20 -3.31 11.71
N GLY A 136 -8.61 -4.47 11.17
CA GLY A 136 -9.67 -5.29 11.74
C GLY A 136 -11.11 -4.80 11.49
N ALA A 137 -11.28 -3.65 10.83
CA ALA A 137 -12.60 -3.21 10.38
C ALA A 137 -13.05 -4.03 9.16
N VAL A 138 -14.36 -4.21 9.02
CA VAL A 138 -14.94 -4.89 7.87
C VAL A 138 -14.84 -4.00 6.64
N ASN A 139 -14.59 -4.60 5.47
CA ASN A 139 -14.66 -3.91 4.20
C ASN A 139 -16.12 -3.50 3.89
N GLU A 140 -16.47 -2.26 4.22
CA GLU A 140 -17.83 -1.75 4.03
C GLU A 140 -18.23 -1.69 2.56
N SER A 141 -17.28 -1.50 1.64
CA SER A 141 -17.59 -1.49 0.20
C SER A 141 -18.04 -2.87 -0.28
N PHE A 142 -17.41 -3.92 0.21
CA PHE A 142 -17.83 -5.30 -0.04
C PHE A 142 -19.21 -5.58 0.55
N LEU A 143 -19.47 -5.16 1.79
CA LEU A 143 -20.79 -5.31 2.41
C LEU A 143 -21.89 -4.59 1.62
N ARG A 144 -21.63 -3.36 1.15
CA ARG A 144 -22.60 -2.63 0.31
C ARG A 144 -22.85 -3.37 -1.00
N TRP A 145 -21.78 -3.80 -1.68
CA TRP A 145 -21.89 -4.54 -2.92
C TRP A 145 -22.72 -5.83 -2.78
N THR A 146 -22.56 -6.57 -1.69
CA THR A 146 -23.37 -7.78 -1.44
C THR A 146 -24.84 -7.52 -1.13
N LYS A 147 -25.22 -6.28 -0.75
CA LYS A 147 -26.58 -5.92 -0.32
C LYS A 147 -27.44 -5.29 -1.41
N GLY A 148 -26.84 -4.83 -2.51
CA GLY A 148 -27.52 -4.10 -3.60
C GLY A 148 -27.60 -2.61 -3.31
#